data_AF-A0A6A2WT38-F1
#
_entry.id   AF-A0A6A2WT38-F1
#
_cell.length_a   1.000
_cell.length_b   1.000
_cell.length_c   1.000
_cell.angle_alpha   90.00
_cell.angle_beta   90.00
_cell.angle_gamma   90.00
#
_symmetry.space_group_name_H-M   'P 1'
#
loop_
_entity.id
_entity.type
_entity.pdbx_description
1 polymer ?
#
loop_
_entity_poly.entity_id
_entity_poly.type
_entity_poly.pdbx_seq_one_letter_code
_entity_poly.pdbx_strand_id
1 'polypeptide(L)'
;MPVSYWGLNLYKAKTFPIFSSDLFTAQGQLYNVSSIVNNKLELNVSEYEKLGSVHLSTFFAVTYGFGFATIASTVTHVALFYGREIYSRYRASSREKADVHTRLMRNYKDIPSWWFYSLLAVSILVGLALCIFFKKDVQMPWWGLIFAAALAFFFTLPISIITATTNQTPGLNIITEYIMGGILPGQPITNVCFKTYGYMSMAQAVAFLSDFKLGHYMKIPPRSMFLVQFIGTMLAGTVNLGVAWWLLSSVENICHKSLLPANSPWTCPGDKVFFDASVIWGLVGPRRIFGSHGEYSTLNWFFLGGLLGPVVVWLLHKAFPSQTWIPLINLPVLLGATGNMPPASPLNYTSWILVGTIFNFFVFRYRKQWWQRYNYILSAALDAGVAFMTVLLYIALGVEDKGLNWWGASPHVVPEHCDLATCPTSKGISVDGCPIF
;
A
#
# COMPACT_ATOMS: atom_id res chain seq x y z
N MET A 1 -6.17 -7.49 -17.85
CA MET A 1 -6.78 -8.64 -17.13
C MET A 1 -7.42 -9.67 -18.07
N PRO A 2 -8.47 -9.38 -18.88
CA PRO A 2 -9.02 -10.40 -19.78
C PRO A 2 -8.03 -10.87 -20.85
N VAL A 3 -7.31 -9.95 -21.48
CA VAL A 3 -6.29 -10.27 -22.50
C VAL A 3 -5.16 -11.12 -21.92
N SER A 4 -4.68 -10.80 -20.71
CA SER A 4 -3.58 -11.52 -20.06
C SER A 4 -3.97 -12.95 -19.67
N TYR A 5 -5.19 -13.15 -19.17
CA TYR A 5 -5.66 -14.46 -18.70
C TYR A 5 -6.24 -15.33 -19.83
N TRP A 6 -7.21 -14.81 -20.58
CA TRP A 6 -7.95 -15.57 -21.59
C TRP A 6 -7.21 -15.63 -22.93
N GLY A 7 -6.70 -14.48 -23.37
CA GLY A 7 -6.09 -14.33 -24.70
C GLY A 7 -4.69 -14.91 -24.78
N LEU A 8 -3.79 -14.46 -23.91
CA LEU A 8 -2.36 -14.78 -23.97
C LEU A 8 -1.93 -15.89 -23.00
N ASN A 9 -2.77 -16.26 -22.03
CA ASN A 9 -2.44 -17.20 -20.95
C ASN A 9 -1.05 -16.93 -20.33
N LEU A 10 -0.77 -15.66 -20.02
CA LEU A 10 0.54 -15.21 -19.55
C LEU A 10 0.95 -15.98 -18.29
N TYR A 11 2.17 -16.52 -18.27
CA TYR A 11 2.70 -17.29 -17.13
C TYR A 11 1.83 -18.48 -16.70
N LYS A 12 1.15 -19.13 -17.67
CA LYS A 12 0.17 -20.21 -17.41
C LYS A 12 -0.97 -19.74 -16.49
N ALA A 13 -1.40 -18.50 -16.64
CA ALA A 13 -2.49 -17.84 -15.93
C ALA A 13 -3.69 -18.74 -15.58
N LYS A 14 -4.15 -19.56 -16.53
CA LYS A 14 -5.34 -20.42 -16.39
C LYS A 14 -5.19 -21.51 -15.33
N THR A 15 -3.95 -21.85 -14.96
CA THR A 15 -3.62 -22.79 -13.88
C THR A 15 -4.01 -22.23 -12.52
N PHE A 16 -4.15 -20.92 -12.41
CA PHE A 16 -4.40 -20.20 -11.15
C PHE A 16 -5.77 -19.51 -11.17
N PRO A 17 -6.31 -19.19 -9.99
CA PRO A 17 -7.48 -18.31 -9.87
C PRO A 17 -7.26 -16.97 -10.56
N ILE A 18 -8.32 -16.40 -11.15
CA ILE A 18 -8.26 -15.07 -11.78
C ILE A 18 -7.91 -14.01 -10.74
N PHE A 19 -8.54 -14.10 -9.57
CA PHE A 19 -8.38 -13.17 -8.46
C PHE A 19 -8.00 -13.93 -7.19
N SER A 20 -6.74 -13.82 -6.78
CA SER A 20 -6.24 -14.32 -5.50
C SER A 20 -4.96 -13.58 -5.10
N SER A 21 -4.77 -13.35 -3.80
CA SER A 21 -3.51 -12.88 -3.22
C SER A 21 -2.59 -14.03 -2.80
N ASP A 22 -3.10 -15.26 -2.75
CA ASP A 22 -2.38 -16.43 -2.24
C ASP A 22 -1.30 -16.88 -3.26
N LEU A 23 -0.36 -17.70 -2.79
CA LEU A 23 0.77 -18.24 -3.57
C LEU A 23 0.48 -19.66 -4.03
N PHE A 24 0.94 -20.02 -5.24
CA PHE A 24 0.63 -21.31 -5.87
C PHE A 24 1.87 -22.08 -6.33
N THR A 25 1.74 -23.41 -6.35
CA THR A 25 2.67 -24.35 -7.01
C THR A 25 2.40 -24.40 -8.52
N ALA A 26 3.30 -24.99 -9.32
CA ALA A 26 3.11 -25.10 -10.77
C ALA A 26 1.83 -25.86 -11.18
N GLN A 27 1.26 -26.66 -10.27
CA GLN A 27 0.06 -27.46 -10.45
C GLN A 27 -1.23 -26.73 -10.04
N GLY A 28 -1.14 -25.48 -9.58
CA GLY A 28 -2.29 -24.68 -9.15
C GLY A 28 -2.74 -24.91 -7.71
N GLN A 29 -2.03 -25.74 -6.94
CA GLN A 29 -2.28 -25.94 -5.51
C GLN A 29 -1.64 -24.84 -4.67
N LEU A 30 -2.21 -24.56 -3.50
CA LEU A 30 -1.65 -23.60 -2.54
C LEU A 30 -0.20 -23.96 -2.19
N TYR A 31 0.67 -22.96 -2.21
CA TYR A 31 2.09 -23.12 -1.93
C TYR A 31 2.33 -23.25 -0.42
N ASN A 32 2.90 -24.37 0.01
CA ASN A 32 3.24 -24.58 1.42
C ASN A 32 4.52 -23.81 1.78
N VAL A 33 4.37 -22.59 2.27
CA VAL A 33 5.51 -21.74 2.66
C VAL A 33 6.29 -22.36 3.82
N SER A 34 5.62 -23.01 4.77
CA SER A 34 6.26 -23.58 5.96
C SER A 34 7.27 -24.68 5.64
N SER A 35 7.14 -25.39 4.51
CA SER A 35 8.08 -26.45 4.13
C SER A 35 9.40 -25.91 3.55
N ILE A 36 9.43 -24.68 3.05
CA ILE A 36 10.63 -24.06 2.46
C ILE A 36 11.35 -23.12 3.44
N VAL A 37 10.86 -22.99 4.66
CA VAL A 37 11.43 -22.14 5.71
C VAL A 37 12.18 -23.00 6.73
N ASN A 38 13.43 -22.65 7.01
CA ASN A 38 14.23 -23.35 8.01
C ASN A 38 13.93 -22.85 9.45
N ASN A 39 14.51 -23.49 10.47
CA ASN A 39 14.33 -23.11 11.88
C ASN A 39 14.83 -21.68 12.22
N LYS A 40 15.57 -21.03 11.32
CA LYS A 40 16.04 -19.64 11.45
C LYS A 40 15.16 -18.64 10.69
N LEU A 41 14.03 -19.10 10.14
CA LEU A 41 13.14 -18.31 9.29
C LEU A 41 13.77 -17.83 7.98
N GLU A 42 14.78 -18.57 7.49
CA GLU A 42 15.43 -18.32 6.20
C GLU A 42 15.03 -19.38 5.16
N LEU A 43 15.27 -19.08 3.88
CA LEU A 43 14.94 -19.99 2.78
C LEU A 43 15.80 -21.25 2.80
N ASN A 44 15.16 -22.41 2.86
CA ASN A 44 15.79 -23.69 2.57
C ASN A 44 15.80 -23.94 1.06
N VAL A 45 16.94 -23.68 0.42
CA VAL A 45 17.11 -23.81 -1.04
C VAL A 45 16.85 -25.24 -1.52
N SER A 46 17.24 -26.25 -0.75
CA SER A 46 17.08 -27.66 -1.15
C SER A 46 15.62 -28.10 -1.20
N GLU A 47 14.80 -27.67 -0.24
CA GLU A 47 13.36 -27.94 -0.25
C GLU A 47 12.63 -27.08 -1.28
N TYR A 48 13.09 -25.84 -1.48
CA TYR A 48 12.57 -24.97 -2.53
C TYR A 48 12.77 -25.56 -3.93
N GLU A 49 13.94 -26.12 -4.22
CA GLU A 49 14.22 -26.77 -5.51
C GLU A 49 13.36 -28.03 -5.73
N LYS A 50 13.00 -28.75 -4.67
CA LYS A 50 12.07 -29.90 -4.76
C LYS A 50 10.63 -29.47 -4.99
N LEU A 51 10.18 -28.44 -4.27
CA LEU A 51 8.79 -27.96 -4.34
C LEU A 51 8.53 -27.14 -5.62
N GLY A 52 9.56 -26.49 -6.14
CA GLY A 52 9.51 -25.68 -7.35
C GLY A 52 9.22 -24.19 -7.08
N SER A 53 9.21 -23.42 -8.18
CA SER A 53 9.01 -21.98 -8.15
C SER A 53 7.63 -21.57 -7.62
N VAL A 54 7.58 -20.40 -6.98
CA VAL A 54 6.33 -19.79 -6.55
C VAL A 54 5.65 -19.13 -7.74
N HIS A 55 4.36 -19.42 -7.93
CA HIS A 55 3.52 -18.82 -8.94
C HIS A 55 2.48 -17.89 -8.31
N LEU A 56 2.19 -16.81 -9.02
CA LEU A 56 1.25 -15.76 -8.66
C LEU A 56 0.03 -15.82 -9.57
N SER A 57 -1.13 -15.43 -9.03
CA SER A 57 -2.30 -15.15 -9.86
C SER A 57 -1.99 -14.05 -10.90
N THR A 58 -2.67 -14.09 -12.04
CA THR A 58 -2.47 -13.07 -13.09
C THR A 58 -2.80 -11.67 -12.57
N PHE A 59 -3.81 -11.58 -11.70
CA PHE A 59 -4.17 -10.34 -11.04
C PHE A 59 -3.01 -9.78 -10.23
N PHE A 60 -2.44 -10.58 -9.34
CA PHE A 60 -1.37 -10.13 -8.46
C PHE A 60 -0.10 -9.75 -9.23
N ALA A 61 0.26 -10.54 -10.25
CA ALA A 61 1.40 -10.25 -11.13
C ALA A 61 1.23 -8.92 -11.91
N VAL A 62 0.05 -8.67 -12.46
CA VAL A 62 -0.23 -7.43 -13.20
C VAL A 62 -0.25 -6.22 -12.27
N THR A 63 -0.82 -6.33 -11.07
CA THR A 63 -0.75 -5.25 -10.07
C THR A 63 0.70 -4.91 -9.73
N TYR A 64 1.57 -5.89 -9.49
CA TYR A 64 2.98 -5.59 -9.24
C TYR A 64 3.64 -4.86 -10.41
N GLY A 65 3.34 -5.27 -11.66
CA GLY A 65 3.77 -4.55 -12.85
C GLY A 65 3.35 -3.07 -12.84
N PHE A 66 2.07 -2.78 -12.58
CA PHE A 66 1.59 -1.41 -12.44
C PHE A 66 2.24 -0.67 -11.26
N GLY A 67 2.52 -1.36 -10.16
CA GLY A 67 3.28 -0.82 -9.03
C GLY A 67 4.69 -0.37 -9.42
N PHE A 68 5.43 -1.19 -10.18
CA PHE A 68 6.75 -0.81 -10.72
C PHE A 68 6.65 0.43 -11.61
N ALA A 69 5.67 0.45 -12.52
CA ALA A 69 5.46 1.58 -13.41
C ALA A 69 5.09 2.86 -12.64
N THR A 70 4.30 2.75 -11.58
CA THR A 70 3.89 3.87 -10.73
C THR A 70 5.07 4.55 -10.08
N ILE A 71 5.97 3.78 -9.44
CA ILE A 71 7.13 4.34 -8.72
C ILE A 71 8.09 5.03 -9.70
N ALA A 72 8.39 4.39 -10.84
CA ALA A 72 9.23 5.00 -11.87
C ALA A 72 8.59 6.28 -12.47
N SER A 73 7.28 6.22 -12.72
CA SER A 73 6.51 7.35 -13.25
C SER A 73 6.48 8.51 -12.27
N THR A 74 6.37 8.26 -10.96
CA THR A 74 6.40 9.30 -9.92
C THR A 74 7.66 10.14 -10.00
N VAL A 75 8.83 9.51 -10.11
CA VAL A 75 10.12 10.22 -10.17
C VAL A 75 10.19 11.08 -11.44
N THR A 76 9.92 10.49 -12.61
CA THR A 76 10.01 11.23 -13.88
C THR A 76 8.95 12.34 -13.98
N HIS A 77 7.71 12.06 -13.55
CA HIS A 77 6.63 13.03 -13.61
C HIS A 77 6.92 14.25 -12.73
N VAL A 78 7.39 14.04 -11.49
CA VAL A 78 7.78 15.15 -10.61
C VAL A 78 8.96 15.92 -11.19
N ALA A 79 9.98 15.23 -11.70
CA ALA A 79 11.16 15.88 -12.28
C ALA A 79 10.81 16.77 -13.49
N LEU A 80 9.95 16.30 -14.40
CA LEU A 80 9.63 17.01 -15.64
C LEU A 80 8.57 18.11 -15.47
N PHE A 81 7.49 17.82 -14.74
CA PHE A 81 6.35 18.76 -14.62
C PHE A 81 6.56 19.74 -13.47
N TYR A 82 7.05 19.28 -12.32
CA TYR A 82 7.17 20.09 -11.12
C TYR A 82 8.60 20.53 -10.81
N GLY A 83 9.63 19.95 -11.44
CA GLY A 83 11.04 20.22 -11.13
C GLY A 83 11.43 21.70 -11.18
N ARG A 84 10.95 22.43 -12.19
CA ARG A 84 11.18 23.89 -12.31
C ARG A 84 10.50 24.67 -11.20
N GLU A 85 9.27 24.30 -10.85
CA GLU A 85 8.53 24.93 -9.77
C GLU A 85 9.18 24.66 -8.42
N ILE A 86 9.60 23.41 -8.15
CA ILE A 86 10.33 23.02 -6.94
C ILE A 86 11.58 23.88 -6.78
N TYR A 87 12.40 23.99 -7.83
CA TYR A 87 13.62 24.79 -7.77
C TYR A 87 13.34 26.28 -7.55
N SER A 88 12.32 26.82 -8.25
CA SER A 88 11.89 28.21 -8.08
C SER A 88 11.40 28.48 -6.66
N ARG A 89 10.56 27.61 -6.10
CA ARG A 89 10.01 27.72 -4.75
C ARG A 89 11.08 27.53 -3.68
N TYR A 90 12.01 26.60 -3.89
CA TYR A 90 13.17 26.43 -3.01
C TYR A 90 14.00 27.72 -2.94
N ARG A 91 14.28 28.35 -4.08
CA ARG A 91 15.01 29.63 -4.13
C ARG A 91 14.20 30.80 -3.57
N ALA A 92 12.89 30.80 -3.80
CA ALA A 92 11.98 31.84 -3.32
C ALA A 92 11.73 31.75 -1.82
N SER A 93 11.79 30.55 -1.20
CA SER A 93 11.54 30.35 0.23
C SER A 93 12.40 31.24 1.14
N SER A 94 13.60 31.62 0.70
CA SER A 94 14.50 32.53 1.42
C SER A 94 14.22 34.02 1.19
N ARG A 95 13.43 34.39 0.17
CA ARG A 95 13.31 35.77 -0.34
C ARG A 95 11.87 36.27 -0.50
N GLU A 96 10.87 35.40 -0.46
CA GLU A 96 9.46 35.77 -0.68
C GLU A 96 8.85 36.49 0.53
N LYS A 97 7.92 37.41 0.25
CA LYS A 97 7.16 38.10 1.31
C LYS A 97 6.22 37.11 1.99
N ALA A 98 6.29 37.07 3.33
CA ALA A 98 5.38 36.26 4.15
C ALA A 98 3.92 36.55 3.81
N ASP A 99 3.18 35.47 3.55
CA ASP A 99 1.75 35.49 3.27
C ASP A 99 0.93 35.92 4.51
N VAL A 100 -0.37 36.15 4.32
CA VAL A 100 -1.25 36.59 5.42
C VAL A 100 -1.29 35.54 6.53
N HIS A 101 -1.25 34.23 6.17
CA HIS A 101 -1.27 33.20 7.19
C HIS A 101 0.01 33.18 8.02
N THR A 102 1.18 33.31 7.41
CA THR A 102 2.47 33.39 8.12
C THR A 102 2.53 34.64 8.99
N ARG A 103 2.01 35.79 8.53
CA ARG A 103 1.95 37.02 9.36
C ARG A 103 1.12 36.82 10.61
N LEU A 104 -0.07 36.21 10.49
CA LEU A 104 -0.93 35.91 11.64
C LEU A 104 -0.30 34.86 12.57
N MET A 105 0.49 33.93 12.04
CA MET A 105 1.16 32.90 12.82
C MET A 105 2.37 33.42 13.61
N ARG A 106 2.94 34.59 13.27
CA ARG A 106 4.06 35.21 14.02
C ARG A 106 3.74 35.48 15.50
N ASN A 107 2.46 35.55 15.86
CA ASN A 107 2.04 35.71 17.24
C ASN A 107 2.33 34.46 18.09
N TYR A 108 2.51 33.30 17.45
CA TYR A 108 2.85 32.04 18.11
C TYR A 108 4.36 31.79 18.05
N LYS A 109 4.90 31.24 19.13
CA LYS A 109 6.31 30.83 19.16
C LYS A 109 6.52 29.62 18.27
N ASP A 110 7.47 29.72 17.36
CA ASP A 110 7.89 28.59 16.53
C ASP A 110 8.43 27.43 17.38
N ILE A 111 8.41 26.25 16.76
CA ILE A 111 8.95 25.03 17.36
C ILE A 111 10.48 25.14 17.30
N PRO A 112 11.17 25.02 18.44
CA PRO A 112 12.62 24.95 18.44
C PRO A 112 13.10 23.78 17.59
N SER A 113 14.04 24.00 16.65
CA SER A 113 14.52 22.95 15.75
C SER A 113 15.10 21.74 16.50
N TRP A 114 15.62 21.94 17.72
CA TRP A 114 16.14 20.86 18.56
C TRP A 114 15.08 19.80 18.93
N TRP A 115 13.78 20.12 18.93
CA TRP A 115 12.71 19.13 19.16
C TRP A 115 12.67 18.07 18.06
N PHE A 116 12.88 18.49 16.81
CA PHE A 116 12.95 17.58 15.67
C PHE A 116 14.24 16.77 15.70
N TYR A 117 15.37 17.41 15.99
CA TYR A 117 16.66 16.71 16.08
C TYR A 117 16.70 15.73 17.24
N SER A 118 16.11 16.04 18.40
CA SER A 118 16.03 15.13 19.54
C SER A 118 15.13 13.94 19.22
N LEU A 119 13.95 14.18 18.62
CA LEU A 119 13.04 13.10 18.22
C LEU A 119 13.68 12.17 17.18
N LEU A 120 14.38 12.73 16.19
CA LEU A 120 15.12 11.97 15.19
C LEU A 120 16.27 11.17 15.81
N ALA A 121 17.04 11.79 16.72
CA ALA A 121 18.14 11.10 17.40
C ALA A 121 17.62 9.94 18.26
N VAL A 122 16.58 10.17 19.05
CA VAL A 122 15.97 9.13 19.90
C VAL A 122 15.40 8.00 19.04
N SER A 123 14.69 8.29 17.96
CA SER A 123 14.11 7.25 17.11
C SER A 123 15.16 6.42 16.38
N ILE A 124 16.24 7.03 15.89
CA ILE A 124 17.38 6.32 15.30
C ILE A 124 18.10 5.48 16.35
N LEU A 125 18.34 6.01 17.56
CA LEU A 125 19.00 5.27 18.63
C LEU A 125 18.20 4.05 19.07
N VAL A 126 16.88 4.20 19.23
CA VAL A 126 15.98 3.07 19.54
C VAL A 126 15.98 2.05 18.40
N GLY A 127 15.90 2.50 17.14
CA GLY A 127 15.98 1.61 15.97
C GLY A 127 17.31 0.86 15.90
N LEU A 128 18.44 1.52 16.13
CA LEU A 128 19.76 0.88 16.16
C LEU A 128 19.89 -0.10 17.33
N ALA A 129 19.37 0.25 18.50
CA ALA A 129 19.35 -0.65 19.66
C ALA A 129 18.56 -1.93 19.34
N LEU A 130 17.40 -1.82 18.67
CA LEU A 130 16.64 -2.99 18.22
C LEU A 130 17.44 -3.85 17.22
N CYS A 131 18.08 -3.24 16.23
CA CYS A 131 18.91 -3.99 15.26
C CYS A 131 20.13 -4.68 15.91
N ILE A 132 20.71 -4.10 16.96
CA ILE A 132 21.93 -4.63 17.62
C ILE A 132 21.58 -5.67 18.69
N PHE A 133 20.67 -5.35 19.61
CA PHE A 133 20.34 -6.21 20.75
C PHE A 133 19.35 -7.31 20.38
N PHE A 134 18.36 -7.04 19.53
CA PHE A 134 17.35 -8.02 19.07
C PHE A 134 17.70 -8.60 17.70
N LYS A 135 19.00 -8.84 17.44
CA LYS A 135 19.49 -9.35 16.16
C LYS A 135 18.85 -10.69 15.75
N LYS A 136 18.51 -11.54 16.72
CA LYS A 136 17.90 -12.86 16.46
C LYS A 136 16.49 -12.73 15.87
N ASP A 137 15.73 -11.73 16.34
CA ASP A 137 14.33 -11.56 15.96
C ASP A 137 14.18 -10.60 14.78
N VAL A 138 14.91 -9.48 14.77
CA VAL A 138 14.80 -8.43 13.75
C VAL A 138 15.58 -8.78 12.47
N GLN A 139 16.66 -9.57 12.60
CA GLN A 139 17.55 -10.04 11.51
C GLN A 139 18.19 -8.95 10.62
N MET A 140 17.78 -7.69 10.76
CA MET A 140 18.19 -6.56 9.95
C MET A 140 19.55 -6.00 10.40
N PRO A 141 20.50 -5.78 9.47
CA PRO A 141 21.77 -5.15 9.80
C PRO A 141 21.59 -3.65 10.08
N TRP A 142 22.45 -3.09 10.94
CA TRP A 142 22.40 -1.67 11.34
C TRP A 142 22.47 -0.69 10.15
N TRP A 143 23.25 -1.02 9.12
CA TRP A 143 23.36 -0.20 7.91
C TRP A 143 22.05 -0.17 7.13
N GLY A 144 21.24 -1.22 7.21
CA GLY A 144 19.93 -1.31 6.55
C GLY A 144 18.98 -0.24 7.08
N LEU A 145 19.03 0.08 8.39
CA LEU A 145 18.20 1.13 8.99
C LEU A 145 18.56 2.51 8.42
N ILE A 146 19.85 2.82 8.35
CA ILE A 146 20.35 4.08 7.78
C ILE A 146 19.96 4.18 6.31
N PHE A 147 20.09 3.06 5.59
CA PHE A 147 19.71 3.00 4.19
C PHE A 147 18.19 3.20 3.97
N ALA A 148 17.35 2.60 4.81
CA ALA A 148 15.90 2.81 4.78
C ALA A 148 15.55 4.28 5.06
N ALA A 149 16.19 4.91 6.05
CA ALA A 149 15.99 6.31 6.37
C ALA A 149 16.41 7.25 5.22
N ALA A 150 17.54 6.96 4.56
CA ALA A 150 17.99 7.72 3.39
C ALA A 150 17.01 7.59 2.21
N LEU A 151 16.51 6.38 1.95
CA LEU A 151 15.51 6.13 0.92
C LEU A 151 14.19 6.87 1.22
N ALA A 152 13.70 6.78 2.45
CA ALA A 152 12.50 7.51 2.90
C ALA A 152 12.67 9.02 2.71
N PHE A 153 13.82 9.58 3.10
CA PHE A 153 14.13 11.00 2.94
C PHE A 153 14.07 11.46 1.48
N PHE A 154 14.69 10.69 0.57
CA PHE A 154 14.68 11.00 -0.87
C PHE A 154 13.26 10.98 -1.46
N PHE A 155 12.49 9.94 -1.16
CA PHE A 155 11.16 9.76 -1.76
C PHE A 155 10.05 10.60 -1.09
N THR A 156 10.30 11.14 0.11
CA THR A 156 9.33 12.01 0.80
C THR A 156 8.96 13.23 -0.04
N LEU A 157 9.93 13.91 -0.66
CA LEU A 157 9.63 15.12 -1.44
C LEU A 157 8.78 14.84 -2.70
N PRO A 158 9.17 13.92 -3.62
CA PRO A 158 8.36 13.63 -4.80
C PRO A 158 6.95 13.12 -4.46
N ILE A 159 6.85 12.23 -3.48
CA ILE A 159 5.56 11.64 -3.09
C ILE A 159 4.67 12.70 -2.44
N SER A 160 5.23 13.57 -1.58
CA SER A 160 4.46 14.69 -0.98
C SER A 160 3.85 15.61 -2.04
N ILE A 161 4.55 15.87 -3.15
CA ILE A 161 4.05 16.73 -4.23
C ILE A 161 2.88 16.05 -4.96
N ILE A 162 3.01 14.75 -5.26
CA ILE A 162 1.92 14.00 -5.88
C ILE A 162 0.72 13.93 -4.93
N THR A 163 0.93 13.63 -3.65
CA THR A 163 -0.14 13.62 -2.64
C THR A 163 -0.79 15.00 -2.53
N ALA A 164 -0.02 16.07 -2.52
CA ALA A 164 -0.56 17.44 -2.39
C ALA A 164 -1.38 17.89 -3.61
N THR A 165 -1.11 17.35 -4.80
CA THR A 165 -1.80 17.74 -6.05
C THR A 165 -2.94 16.80 -6.42
N THR A 166 -2.82 15.52 -6.08
CA THR A 166 -3.75 14.47 -6.55
C THR A 166 -4.51 13.79 -5.42
N ASN A 167 -4.13 14.05 -4.16
CA ASN A 167 -4.64 13.36 -2.97
C ASN A 167 -4.41 11.83 -3.01
N GLN A 168 -3.46 11.36 -3.83
CA GLN A 168 -3.04 9.97 -3.91
C GLN A 168 -1.58 9.86 -3.46
N THR A 169 -1.28 8.86 -2.65
CA THR A 169 0.06 8.63 -2.10
C THR A 169 0.63 7.34 -2.67
N PRO A 170 1.46 7.40 -3.72
CA PRO A 170 2.14 6.22 -4.24
C PRO A 170 2.93 5.48 -3.15
N GLY A 171 2.74 4.17 -3.07
CA GLY A 171 3.40 3.32 -2.07
C GLY A 171 4.88 3.07 -2.37
N LEU A 172 5.73 3.17 -1.35
CA LEU A 172 7.17 2.82 -1.43
C LEU A 172 7.44 1.32 -1.16
N ASN A 173 6.40 0.55 -0.83
CA ASN A 173 6.52 -0.85 -0.39
C ASN A 173 7.28 -1.70 -1.42
N ILE A 174 6.91 -1.59 -2.68
CA ILE A 174 7.45 -2.45 -3.72
C ILE A 174 8.94 -2.18 -3.96
N ILE A 175 9.37 -0.91 -4.02
CA ILE A 175 10.78 -0.60 -4.29
C ILE A 175 11.69 -0.89 -3.08
N THR A 176 11.19 -0.67 -1.86
CA THR A 176 11.92 -1.02 -0.64
C THR A 176 12.16 -2.53 -0.57
N GLU A 177 11.11 -3.30 -0.83
CA GLU A 177 11.17 -4.77 -0.85
C GLU A 177 12.03 -5.31 -2.00
N TYR A 178 11.96 -4.69 -3.19
CA TYR A 178 12.79 -5.07 -4.33
C TYR A 178 14.27 -4.85 -4.06
N ILE A 179 14.64 -3.68 -3.51
CA ILE A 179 16.05 -3.35 -3.24
C ILE A 179 16.60 -4.28 -2.15
N MET A 180 15.91 -4.40 -1.02
CA MET A 180 16.44 -5.16 0.12
C MET A 180 16.44 -6.67 -0.15
N GLY A 181 15.39 -7.19 -0.79
CA GLY A 181 15.35 -8.58 -1.26
C GLY A 181 16.44 -8.89 -2.28
N GLY A 182 16.89 -7.90 -3.06
CA GLY A 182 18.02 -8.03 -3.97
C GLY A 182 19.38 -8.09 -3.26
N ILE A 183 19.53 -7.35 -2.15
CA ILE A 183 20.79 -7.27 -1.38
C ILE A 183 20.92 -8.46 -0.42
N LEU A 184 19.88 -8.77 0.36
CA LEU A 184 19.83 -9.88 1.32
C LEU A 184 18.67 -10.84 0.98
N PRO A 185 18.79 -11.64 -0.10
CA PRO A 185 17.79 -12.64 -0.43
C PRO A 185 17.78 -13.77 0.61
N GLY A 186 16.61 -14.35 0.89
CA GLY A 186 16.47 -15.45 1.84
C GLY A 186 16.09 -15.01 3.26
N GLN A 187 16.00 -13.71 3.53
CA GLN A 187 15.68 -13.14 4.84
C GLN A 187 14.37 -12.33 4.81
N PRO A 188 13.20 -12.98 5.00
CA PRO A 188 11.91 -12.30 4.92
C PRO A 188 11.71 -11.23 6.00
N ILE A 189 12.18 -11.48 7.23
CA ILE A 189 11.99 -10.54 8.35
C ILE A 189 12.79 -9.26 8.12
N THR A 190 14.06 -9.39 7.71
CA THR A 190 14.91 -8.25 7.35
C THR A 190 14.24 -7.38 6.28
N ASN A 191 13.65 -8.00 5.25
CA ASN A 191 12.96 -7.30 4.18
C ASN A 191 11.71 -6.56 4.67
N VAL A 192 10.90 -7.20 5.50
CA VAL A 192 9.71 -6.61 6.12
C VAL A 192 10.09 -5.43 7.01
N CYS A 193 11.12 -5.55 7.84
CA CYS A 193 11.61 -4.46 8.69
C CYS A 193 12.08 -3.27 7.83
N PHE A 194 12.85 -3.54 6.77
CA PHE A 194 13.33 -2.50 5.84
C PHE A 194 12.17 -1.75 5.17
N LYS A 195 11.17 -2.48 4.67
CA LYS A 195 9.93 -1.89 4.13
C LYS A 195 9.25 -1.00 5.15
N THR A 196 9.03 -1.50 6.37
CA THR A 196 8.32 -0.76 7.42
C THR A 196 9.04 0.54 7.74
N TYR A 197 10.36 0.50 7.95
CA TYR A 197 11.14 1.72 8.20
C TYR A 197 11.17 2.67 7.00
N GLY A 198 11.25 2.17 5.76
CA GLY A 198 11.27 3.02 4.57
C GLY A 198 9.91 3.66 4.26
N TYR A 199 8.86 2.85 4.14
CA TYR A 199 7.54 3.28 3.74
C TYR A 199 6.77 4.01 4.85
N MET A 200 6.72 3.47 6.08
CA MET A 200 5.90 4.07 7.14
C MET A 200 6.50 5.40 7.60
N SER A 201 7.82 5.54 7.65
CA SER A 201 8.46 6.82 7.99
C SER A 201 8.10 7.91 6.99
N MET A 202 8.10 7.58 5.69
CA MET A 202 7.68 8.49 4.63
C MET A 202 6.18 8.83 4.75
N ALA A 203 5.32 7.82 4.94
CA ALA A 203 3.87 8.03 5.07
C ALA A 203 3.54 8.92 6.27
N GLN A 204 4.20 8.70 7.41
CA GLN A 204 4.07 9.55 8.60
C GLN A 204 4.60 10.96 8.35
N ALA A 205 5.70 11.13 7.62
CA ALA A 205 6.20 12.45 7.25
C ALA A 205 5.20 13.24 6.39
N VAL A 206 4.55 12.60 5.42
CA VAL A 206 3.51 13.22 4.59
C VAL A 206 2.28 13.61 5.43
N ALA A 207 1.80 12.70 6.30
CA ALA A 207 0.68 12.97 7.19
C ALA A 207 0.98 14.14 8.14
N PHE A 208 2.18 14.13 8.74
CA PHE A 208 2.67 15.19 9.61
C PHE A 208 2.69 16.54 8.90
N LEU A 209 3.19 16.62 7.65
CA LEU A 209 3.18 17.85 6.86
C LEU A 209 1.75 18.33 6.54
N SER A 210 0.83 17.41 6.23
CA SER A 210 -0.58 17.73 5.99
C SER A 210 -1.23 18.40 7.20
N ASP A 211 -0.99 17.84 8.38
CA ASP A 211 -1.50 18.38 9.64
C ASP A 211 -0.90 19.75 9.98
N PHE A 212 0.41 19.93 9.77
CA PHE A 212 1.05 21.24 9.98
C PHE A 212 0.45 22.31 9.07
N LYS A 213 0.15 21.96 7.82
CA LYS A 213 -0.53 22.85 6.88
C LYS A 213 -1.94 23.19 7.35
N LEU A 214 -2.71 22.22 7.81
CA LEU A 214 -4.04 22.44 8.38
C LEU A 214 -3.97 23.35 9.62
N GLY A 215 -3.06 23.06 10.57
CA GLY A 215 -2.85 23.87 11.77
C GLY A 215 -2.45 25.32 11.44
N HIS A 216 -1.62 25.51 10.41
CA HIS A 216 -1.23 26.83 9.93
C HIS A 216 -2.41 27.65 9.37
N TYR A 217 -3.35 26.99 8.68
CA TYR A 217 -4.58 27.61 8.20
C TYR A 217 -5.56 27.91 9.32
N MET A 218 -5.72 26.99 10.27
CA MET A 218 -6.63 27.12 11.41
C MET A 218 -6.10 28.01 12.55
N LYS A 219 -4.86 28.49 12.46
CA LYS A 219 -4.20 29.31 13.51
C LYS A 219 -4.02 28.58 14.84
N ILE A 220 -3.70 27.29 14.75
CA ILE A 220 -3.37 26.48 15.91
C ILE A 220 -1.89 26.72 16.28
N PRO A 221 -1.56 26.96 17.57
CA PRO A 221 -0.17 27.14 17.99
C PRO A 221 0.73 25.95 17.57
N PRO A 222 1.88 26.17 16.90
CA PRO A 222 2.71 25.08 16.36
C PRO A 222 3.23 24.11 17.42
N ARG A 223 3.61 24.62 18.61
CA ARG A 223 4.11 23.80 19.72
C ARG A 223 3.05 22.84 20.25
N SER A 224 1.82 23.32 20.39
CA SER A 224 0.70 22.49 20.81
C SER A 224 0.40 21.42 19.77
N MET A 225 0.46 21.77 18.48
CA MET A 225 0.28 20.82 17.39
C MET A 225 1.31 19.67 17.46
N PHE A 226 2.59 20.01 17.60
CA PHE A 226 3.67 19.02 17.73
C PHE A 226 3.46 18.08 18.92
N LEU A 227 3.11 18.61 20.10
CA LEU A 227 2.91 17.81 21.30
C LEU A 227 1.70 16.88 21.17
N VAL A 228 0.58 17.38 20.65
CA VAL A 228 -0.63 16.57 20.44
C VAL A 228 -0.36 15.44 19.44
N GLN A 229 0.36 15.73 18.35
CA GLN A 229 0.74 14.68 17.40
C GLN A 229 1.66 13.65 18.03
N PHE A 230 2.71 14.07 18.74
CA PHE A 230 3.64 13.15 19.38
C PHE A 230 2.93 12.23 20.39
N ILE A 231 2.12 12.81 21.29
CA ILE A 231 1.34 12.06 22.28
C ILE A 231 0.31 11.16 21.58
N GLY A 232 -0.38 11.68 20.56
CA GLY A 232 -1.35 10.94 19.77
C GLY A 232 -0.74 9.72 19.08
N THR A 233 0.44 9.86 18.48
CA THR A 233 1.17 8.74 17.86
C THR A 233 1.58 7.69 18.89
N MET A 234 2.05 8.10 20.08
CA MET A 234 2.41 7.16 21.15
C MET A 234 1.19 6.41 21.70
N LEU A 235 0.09 7.12 21.93
CA LEU A 235 -1.17 6.53 22.38
C LEU A 235 -1.74 5.58 21.32
N ALA A 236 -1.85 6.02 20.07
CA ALA A 236 -2.36 5.20 18.97
C ALA A 236 -1.50 3.96 18.74
N GLY A 237 -0.17 4.09 18.76
CA GLY A 237 0.74 2.94 18.64
C GLY A 237 0.55 1.91 19.76
N THR A 238 0.42 2.39 21.00
CA THR A 238 0.23 1.52 22.18
C THR A 238 -1.13 0.83 22.17
N VAL A 239 -2.21 1.57 21.87
CA VAL A 239 -3.57 1.02 21.81
C VAL A 239 -3.69 0.02 20.66
N ASN A 240 -3.19 0.35 19.46
CA ASN A 240 -3.24 -0.57 18.32
C ASN A 240 -2.48 -1.87 18.60
N LEU A 241 -1.30 -1.79 19.23
CA LEU A 241 -0.54 -2.97 19.61
C LEU A 241 -1.27 -3.80 20.68
N GLY A 242 -1.85 -3.15 21.69
CA GLY A 242 -2.62 -3.81 22.74
C GLY A 242 -3.86 -4.52 22.20
N VAL A 243 -4.62 -3.87 21.32
CA VAL A 243 -5.80 -4.46 20.68
C VAL A 243 -5.40 -5.62 19.76
N ALA A 244 -4.33 -5.46 18.98
CA ALA A 244 -3.83 -6.54 18.13
C ALA A 244 -3.42 -7.77 18.96
N TRP A 245 -2.69 -7.56 20.05
CA TRP A 245 -2.30 -8.64 20.97
C TRP A 245 -3.50 -9.33 21.61
N TRP A 246 -4.50 -8.54 22.03
CA TRP A 246 -5.74 -9.05 22.59
C TRP A 246 -6.52 -9.91 21.58
N LEU A 247 -6.71 -9.41 20.34
CA LEU A 247 -7.41 -10.15 19.29
C LEU A 247 -6.70 -11.48 18.96
N LEU A 248 -5.38 -11.47 18.84
CA LEU A 248 -4.59 -12.68 18.57
C LEU A 248 -4.66 -13.72 19.70
N SER A 249 -4.89 -13.27 20.94
CA SER A 249 -4.97 -14.15 22.11
C SER A 249 -6.40 -14.63 22.41
N SER A 250 -7.42 -13.88 22.01
CA SER A 250 -8.83 -14.17 22.34
C SER A 250 -9.63 -14.81 21.22
N VAL A 251 -9.27 -14.58 19.94
CA VAL A 251 -10.02 -15.15 18.80
C VAL A 251 -9.33 -16.42 18.30
N GLU A 252 -10.00 -17.56 18.46
CA GLU A 252 -9.50 -18.83 17.95
C GLU A 252 -9.43 -18.83 16.41
N ASN A 253 -8.35 -19.41 15.86
CA ASN A 253 -8.15 -19.57 14.41
C ASN A 253 -8.17 -18.26 13.59
N ILE A 254 -7.86 -17.12 14.20
CA ILE A 254 -7.75 -15.83 13.50
C ILE A 254 -6.82 -15.94 12.29
N CYS A 255 -7.22 -15.36 11.15
CA CYS A 255 -6.52 -15.42 9.87
C CYS A 255 -6.44 -16.81 9.19
N HIS A 256 -6.91 -17.90 9.82
CA HIS A 256 -6.93 -19.24 9.24
C HIS A 256 -8.23 -19.53 8.47
N LYS A 257 -8.30 -19.05 7.22
CA LYS A 257 -9.47 -19.20 6.31
C LYS A 257 -10.09 -20.61 6.26
N SER A 258 -9.29 -21.68 6.38
CA SER A 258 -9.79 -23.07 6.30
C SER A 258 -10.49 -23.57 7.57
N LEU A 259 -10.20 -22.95 8.71
CA LEU A 259 -10.76 -23.32 10.02
C LEU A 259 -11.87 -22.35 10.45
N LEU A 260 -11.98 -21.20 9.76
CA LEU A 260 -13.00 -20.21 10.01
C LEU A 260 -14.29 -20.53 9.24
N PRO A 261 -15.46 -20.17 9.78
CA PRO A 261 -16.70 -20.15 9.00
C PRO A 261 -16.53 -19.28 7.75
N ALA A 262 -17.18 -19.66 6.65
CA ALA A 262 -17.04 -18.98 5.35
C ALA A 262 -17.36 -17.47 5.40
N ASN A 263 -18.21 -17.04 6.34
CA ASN A 263 -18.59 -15.64 6.56
C ASN A 263 -17.88 -14.95 7.73
N SER A 264 -16.81 -15.55 8.25
CA SER A 264 -16.08 -14.94 9.36
C SER A 264 -15.39 -13.63 8.92
N PRO A 265 -15.52 -12.54 9.70
CA PRO A 265 -14.81 -11.30 9.42
C PRO A 265 -13.29 -11.42 9.68
N TRP A 266 -12.85 -12.46 10.41
CA TRP A 266 -11.48 -12.62 10.91
C TRP A 266 -10.50 -13.24 9.90
N THR A 267 -10.61 -12.86 8.62
CA THR A 267 -9.81 -13.45 7.53
C THR A 267 -8.44 -12.79 7.30
N CYS A 268 -8.18 -11.63 7.92
CA CYS A 268 -6.94 -10.86 7.89
C CYS A 268 -6.35 -10.65 6.48
N PRO A 269 -7.12 -10.10 5.52
CA PRO A 269 -6.68 -10.04 4.13
C PRO A 269 -5.45 -9.13 3.93
N GLY A 270 -5.35 -8.03 4.68
CA GLY A 270 -4.18 -7.15 4.65
C GLY A 270 -2.91 -7.82 5.14
N ASP A 271 -2.99 -8.51 6.29
CA ASP A 271 -1.84 -9.22 6.87
C ASP A 271 -1.39 -10.40 6.00
N LYS A 272 -2.33 -11.08 5.33
CA LYS A 272 -1.99 -12.12 4.33
C LYS A 272 -1.21 -11.56 3.15
N VAL A 273 -1.68 -10.47 2.54
CA VAL A 273 -0.94 -9.80 1.45
C VAL A 273 0.45 -9.38 1.93
N PHE A 274 0.55 -8.89 3.16
CA PHE A 274 1.82 -8.50 3.76
C PHE A 274 2.76 -9.70 3.98
N PHE A 275 2.22 -10.84 4.43
CA PHE A 275 2.94 -12.10 4.56
C PHE A 275 3.39 -12.66 3.20
N ASP A 276 2.49 -12.73 2.22
CA ASP A 276 2.79 -13.22 0.87
C ASP A 276 3.84 -12.34 0.18
N ALA A 277 3.76 -11.02 0.37
CA ALA A 277 4.80 -10.08 -0.07
C ALA A 277 6.17 -10.39 0.58
N SER A 278 6.21 -10.71 1.88
CA SER A 278 7.46 -11.09 2.56
C SER A 278 8.09 -12.37 1.97
N VAL A 279 7.26 -13.31 1.50
CA VAL A 279 7.71 -14.55 0.86
C VAL A 279 8.25 -14.26 -0.54
N ILE A 280 7.51 -13.49 -1.35
CA ILE A 280 7.89 -13.12 -2.72
C ILE A 280 9.21 -12.33 -2.71
N TRP A 281 9.25 -11.25 -1.94
CA TRP A 281 10.33 -10.28 -2.00
C TRP A 281 11.50 -10.60 -1.09
N GLY A 282 11.24 -11.19 0.09
CA GLY A 282 12.27 -11.43 1.10
C GLY A 282 12.79 -12.87 1.08
N LEU A 283 11.89 -13.85 1.24
CA LEU A 283 12.27 -15.27 1.35
C LEU A 283 12.81 -15.82 0.02
N VAL A 284 11.99 -15.81 -1.03
CA VAL A 284 12.40 -16.31 -2.36
C VAL A 284 13.36 -15.33 -3.02
N GLY A 285 13.03 -14.03 -2.93
CA GLY A 285 13.82 -12.92 -3.41
C GLY A 285 13.51 -12.53 -4.86
N PRO A 286 13.68 -11.25 -5.22
CA PRO A 286 13.40 -10.73 -6.56
C PRO A 286 14.21 -11.45 -7.65
N ARG A 287 15.42 -11.93 -7.35
CA ARG A 287 16.27 -12.63 -8.33
C ARG A 287 15.65 -13.95 -8.84
N ARG A 288 14.87 -14.64 -8.02
CA ARG A 288 14.22 -15.92 -8.35
C ARG A 288 12.78 -15.78 -8.85
N ILE A 289 12.17 -14.60 -8.71
CA ILE A 289 10.81 -14.33 -9.21
C ILE A 289 10.83 -13.40 -10.43
N PHE A 290 11.47 -12.24 -10.28
CA PHE A 290 11.55 -11.18 -11.31
C PHE A 290 12.93 -11.12 -11.99
N GLY A 291 13.92 -11.88 -11.55
CA GLY A 291 15.27 -11.88 -12.11
C GLY A 291 15.48 -12.90 -13.21
N SER A 292 16.75 -13.17 -13.54
CA SER A 292 17.16 -14.12 -14.59
C SER A 292 16.73 -15.56 -14.34
N HIS A 293 16.45 -15.93 -13.09
CA HIS A 293 16.02 -17.27 -12.71
C HIS A 293 14.51 -17.38 -12.49
N GLY A 294 13.77 -16.30 -12.70
CA GLY A 294 12.35 -16.23 -12.38
C GLY A 294 11.46 -16.12 -13.62
N GLU A 295 10.24 -16.64 -13.48
CA GLU A 295 9.21 -16.65 -14.52
C GLU A 295 8.69 -15.25 -14.86
N TYR A 296 8.80 -14.27 -13.95
CA TYR A 296 8.17 -12.95 -14.07
C TYR A 296 9.14 -11.83 -14.48
N SER A 297 10.27 -12.17 -15.12
CA SER A 297 11.30 -11.21 -15.50
C SER A 297 10.82 -10.08 -16.41
N THR A 298 9.84 -10.36 -17.26
CA THR A 298 9.24 -9.38 -18.18
C THR A 298 8.52 -8.25 -17.44
N LEU A 299 8.08 -8.45 -16.19
CA LEU A 299 7.44 -7.39 -15.42
C LEU A 299 8.39 -6.21 -15.14
N ASN A 300 9.71 -6.41 -15.12
CA ASN A 300 10.65 -5.30 -14.95
C ASN A 300 10.55 -4.25 -16.07
N TRP A 301 10.05 -4.61 -17.27
CA TRP A 301 9.80 -3.64 -18.35
C TRP A 301 8.78 -2.57 -17.97
N PHE A 302 7.92 -2.83 -16.98
CA PHE A 302 7.01 -1.82 -16.45
C PHE A 302 7.77 -0.68 -15.76
N PHE A 303 8.96 -0.90 -15.18
CA PHE A 303 9.80 0.20 -14.71
C PHE A 303 10.19 1.13 -15.86
N LEU A 304 10.60 0.57 -16.99
CA LEU A 304 10.95 1.36 -18.17
C LEU A 304 9.73 2.07 -18.75
N GLY A 305 8.58 1.39 -18.85
CA GLY A 305 7.32 1.98 -19.28
C GLY A 305 6.87 3.13 -18.37
N GLY A 306 7.01 2.96 -17.06
CA GLY A 306 6.76 4.01 -16.07
C GLY A 306 7.73 5.18 -16.18
N LEU A 307 9.01 4.91 -16.42
CA LEU A 307 10.03 5.96 -16.60
C LEU A 307 9.79 6.78 -17.86
N LEU A 308 9.49 6.12 -18.99
CA LEU A 308 9.32 6.74 -20.30
C LEU A 308 7.95 7.40 -20.47
N GLY A 309 6.90 6.87 -19.83
CA GLY A 309 5.53 7.36 -19.96
C GLY A 309 5.41 8.88 -19.76
N PRO A 310 5.84 9.43 -18.60
CA PRO A 310 5.80 10.87 -18.36
C PRO A 310 6.64 11.69 -19.34
N VAL A 311 7.74 11.12 -19.87
CA VAL A 311 8.55 11.78 -20.92
C VAL A 311 7.72 11.97 -22.18
N VAL A 312 6.99 10.94 -22.60
CA VAL A 312 6.11 11.02 -23.78
C VAL A 312 5.02 12.06 -23.56
N VAL A 313 4.36 12.07 -22.41
CA VAL A 313 3.33 13.08 -22.09
C VAL A 313 3.92 14.48 -22.07
N TRP A 314 5.12 14.65 -21.52
CA TRP A 314 5.82 15.94 -21.50
C TRP A 314 6.21 16.43 -22.90
N LEU A 315 6.70 15.54 -23.77
CA LEU A 315 7.00 15.86 -25.16
C LEU A 315 5.73 16.26 -25.94
N LEU A 316 4.63 15.54 -25.73
CA LEU A 316 3.34 15.87 -26.33
C LEU A 316 2.82 17.23 -25.86
N HIS A 317 2.96 17.53 -24.57
CA HIS A 317 2.61 18.85 -24.04
C HIS A 317 3.43 19.97 -24.72
N LYS A 318 4.73 19.73 -24.95
CA LYS A 318 5.62 20.70 -25.61
C LYS A 318 5.33 20.83 -27.11
N ALA A 319 4.95 19.75 -27.79
CA ALA A 319 4.63 19.73 -29.21
C ALA A 319 3.25 20.35 -29.51
N PHE A 320 2.28 20.18 -28.60
CA PHE A 320 0.90 20.66 -28.74
C PHE A 320 0.52 21.65 -27.63
N PRO A 321 1.12 22.85 -27.59
CA PRO A 321 0.85 23.84 -26.53
C PRO A 321 -0.61 24.35 -26.53
N SER A 322 -1.34 24.18 -27.63
CA SER A 322 -2.76 24.55 -27.73
C SER A 322 -3.69 23.65 -26.92
N GLN A 323 -3.25 22.46 -26.53
CA GLN A 323 -4.09 21.45 -25.86
C GLN A 323 -3.85 21.47 -24.34
N THR A 324 -4.74 22.15 -23.61
CA THR A 324 -4.63 22.34 -22.15
C THR A 324 -4.90 21.09 -21.32
N TRP A 325 -5.45 20.02 -21.92
CA TRP A 325 -5.77 18.77 -21.23
C TRP A 325 -4.58 17.80 -21.11
N ILE A 326 -3.58 17.88 -21.99
CA ILE A 326 -2.39 17.02 -21.96
C ILE A 326 -1.62 17.11 -20.63
N PRO A 327 -1.35 18.30 -20.06
CA PRO A 327 -0.67 18.40 -18.77
C PRO A 327 -1.51 17.88 -17.58
N LEU A 328 -2.82 17.65 -17.75
CA LEU A 328 -3.68 17.06 -16.71
C LEU A 328 -3.51 15.52 -16.62
N ILE A 329 -2.81 14.90 -17.57
CA ILE A 329 -2.57 13.45 -17.57
C ILE A 329 -1.52 13.12 -16.50
N ASN A 330 -1.98 12.65 -15.34
CA ASN A 330 -1.12 12.21 -14.26
C ASN A 330 -0.92 10.69 -14.33
N LEU A 331 0.12 10.27 -15.04
CA LEU A 331 0.48 8.85 -15.19
C LEU A 331 0.76 8.13 -13.85
N PRO A 332 1.47 8.73 -12.88
CA PRO A 332 1.63 8.11 -11.56
C PRO A 332 0.29 7.73 -10.91
N VAL A 333 -0.73 8.59 -11.00
CA VAL A 333 -2.07 8.30 -10.46
C VAL A 333 -2.78 7.20 -11.25
N LEU A 334 -2.71 7.25 -12.58
CA LEU A 334 -3.35 6.27 -13.44
C LEU A 334 -2.78 4.86 -13.24
N LEU A 335 -1.46 4.76 -13.17
CA LEU A 335 -0.76 3.50 -12.93
C LEU A 335 -0.90 3.04 -11.47
N GLY A 336 -0.96 4.00 -10.53
CA GLY A 336 -1.09 3.75 -9.10
C GLY A 336 -2.50 3.39 -8.65
N ALA A 337 -3.49 3.46 -9.55
CA ALA A 337 -4.89 3.16 -9.25
C ALA A 337 -5.07 1.75 -8.68
N THR A 338 -4.24 0.79 -9.06
CA THR A 338 -4.28 -0.59 -8.54
C THR A 338 -3.52 -0.78 -7.23
N GLY A 339 -3.08 0.30 -6.56
CA GLY A 339 -2.21 0.21 -5.37
C GLY A 339 -2.78 -0.59 -4.19
N ASN A 340 -4.11 -0.66 -4.05
CA ASN A 340 -4.79 -1.42 -2.99
C ASN A 340 -5.30 -2.79 -3.47
N MET A 341 -4.95 -3.23 -4.69
CA MET A 341 -5.42 -4.48 -5.32
C MET A 341 -4.30 -5.54 -5.34
N PRO A 342 -4.17 -6.47 -4.37
CA PRO A 342 -5.04 -6.77 -3.22
C PRO A 342 -4.66 -5.98 -1.93
N PRO A 343 -5.51 -5.96 -0.87
CA PRO A 343 -6.67 -6.83 -0.60
C PRO A 343 -8.01 -6.34 -1.15
N ALA A 344 -8.09 -5.13 -1.71
CA ALA A 344 -9.35 -4.58 -2.19
C ALA A 344 -9.92 -5.44 -3.33
N SER A 345 -11.21 -5.75 -3.22
CA SER A 345 -11.94 -6.60 -4.15
C SER A 345 -12.45 -5.81 -5.36
N PRO A 346 -12.92 -6.51 -6.42
CA PRO A 346 -13.60 -5.86 -7.53
C PRO A 346 -14.83 -5.05 -7.09
N LEU A 347 -15.55 -5.49 -6.05
CA LEU A 347 -16.66 -4.72 -5.49
C LEU A 347 -16.21 -3.40 -4.88
N ASN A 348 -15.06 -3.34 -4.20
CA ASN A 348 -14.54 -2.07 -3.67
C ASN A 348 -14.31 -1.05 -4.79
N TYR A 349 -13.67 -1.47 -5.89
CA TYR A 349 -13.37 -0.59 -7.02
C TYR A 349 -14.61 -0.22 -7.83
N THR A 350 -15.51 -1.17 -8.07
CA THR A 350 -16.76 -0.92 -8.81
C THR A 350 -17.66 0.03 -8.03
N SER A 351 -17.80 -0.18 -6.72
CA SER A 351 -18.52 0.72 -5.81
C SER A 351 -17.88 2.11 -5.78
N TRP A 352 -16.56 2.18 -5.71
CA TRP A 352 -15.83 3.45 -5.73
C TRP A 352 -16.06 4.23 -7.04
N ILE A 353 -16.03 3.57 -8.19
CA ILE A 353 -16.31 4.18 -9.50
C ILE A 353 -17.77 4.65 -9.57
N LEU A 354 -18.72 3.84 -9.10
CA LEU A 354 -20.14 4.16 -9.11
C LEU A 354 -20.44 5.38 -8.24
N VAL A 355 -20.03 5.35 -6.97
CA VAL A 355 -20.22 6.47 -6.03
C VAL A 355 -19.47 7.70 -6.51
N GLY A 356 -18.23 7.53 -6.99
CA GLY A 356 -17.43 8.60 -7.58
C GLY A 356 -18.13 9.26 -8.77
N THR A 357 -18.76 8.49 -9.65
CA THR A 357 -19.52 9.01 -10.79
C THR A 357 -20.79 9.73 -10.34
N ILE A 358 -21.55 9.17 -9.40
CA ILE A 358 -22.76 9.83 -8.86
C ILE A 358 -22.41 11.19 -8.28
N PHE A 359 -21.43 11.28 -7.37
CA PHE A 359 -21.13 12.52 -6.69
C PHE A 359 -20.32 13.51 -7.53
N ASN A 360 -19.29 13.05 -8.26
CA ASN A 360 -18.39 13.94 -8.99
C ASN A 360 -18.86 14.27 -10.41
N PHE A 361 -19.71 13.44 -11.04
CA PHE A 361 -20.26 13.74 -12.36
C PHE A 361 -21.70 14.25 -12.29
N PHE A 362 -22.62 13.47 -11.71
CA PHE A 362 -24.03 13.84 -11.68
C PHE A 362 -24.31 14.96 -10.68
N VAL A 363 -24.02 14.77 -9.39
CA VAL A 363 -24.33 15.77 -8.36
C VAL A 363 -23.56 17.06 -8.60
N PHE A 364 -22.31 16.98 -9.03
CA PHE A 364 -21.52 18.16 -9.40
C PHE A 364 -22.16 18.97 -10.54
N ARG A 365 -22.70 18.31 -11.58
CA ARG A 365 -23.30 18.98 -12.75
C ARG A 365 -24.69 19.52 -12.49
N TYR A 366 -25.54 18.79 -11.76
CA TYR A 366 -26.93 19.18 -11.52
C TYR A 366 -27.14 20.00 -10.23
N ARG A 367 -26.27 19.85 -9.22
CA ARG A 367 -26.42 20.47 -7.88
C ARG A 367 -25.09 20.99 -7.32
N LYS A 368 -24.36 21.76 -8.13
CA LYS A 368 -23.02 22.30 -7.79
C LYS A 368 -22.93 23.00 -6.44
N GLN A 369 -23.91 23.84 -6.08
CA GLN A 369 -23.90 24.58 -4.81
C GLN A 369 -23.96 23.64 -3.59
N TRP A 370 -24.75 22.57 -3.67
CA TRP A 370 -24.82 21.57 -2.62
C TRP A 370 -23.50 20.80 -2.52
N TRP A 371 -22.95 20.38 -3.66
CA TRP A 371 -21.70 19.63 -3.72
C TRP A 371 -20.54 20.39 -3.06
N GLN A 372 -20.37 21.68 -3.39
CA GLN A 372 -19.29 22.51 -2.83
C GLN A 372 -19.36 22.66 -1.31
N ARG A 373 -20.57 22.66 -0.73
CA ARG A 373 -20.79 22.90 0.70
C ARG A 373 -20.77 21.62 1.53
N TYR A 374 -21.33 20.53 1.01
CA TYR A 374 -21.64 19.35 1.82
C TYR A 374 -20.92 18.07 1.40
N ASN A 375 -20.37 17.98 0.18
CA ASN A 375 -19.81 16.71 -0.31
C ASN A 375 -18.67 16.18 0.57
N TYR A 376 -17.73 17.05 0.96
CA TYR A 376 -16.61 16.66 1.83
C TYR A 376 -17.07 16.31 3.25
N ILE A 377 -18.07 17.02 3.79
CA ILE A 377 -18.63 16.73 5.11
C ILE A 377 -19.36 15.39 5.09
N LEU A 378 -20.13 15.11 4.04
CA LEU A 378 -20.81 13.84 3.85
C LEU A 378 -19.81 12.68 3.73
N SER A 379 -18.73 12.86 2.97
CA SER A 379 -17.65 11.87 2.87
C SER A 379 -17.08 11.54 4.25
N ALA A 380 -16.71 12.55 5.03
CA ALA A 380 -16.18 12.35 6.38
C ALA A 380 -17.21 11.70 7.33
N ALA A 381 -18.49 12.03 7.18
CA ALA A 381 -19.57 11.44 7.97
C ALA A 381 -19.82 9.97 7.61
N LEU A 382 -19.68 9.58 6.34
CA LEU A 382 -19.79 8.20 5.90
C LEU A 382 -18.62 7.36 6.45
N ASP A 383 -17.39 7.87 6.38
CA ASP A 383 -16.21 7.19 6.92
C ASP A 383 -16.31 6.99 8.44
N ALA A 384 -16.67 8.05 9.18
CA ALA A 384 -16.89 7.96 10.62
C ALA A 384 -18.07 7.04 10.95
N GLY A 385 -19.16 7.13 10.19
CA GLY A 385 -20.36 6.31 10.36
C GLY A 385 -20.06 4.82 10.24
N VAL A 386 -19.26 4.42 9.24
CA VAL A 386 -18.81 3.03 9.10
C VAL A 386 -18.02 2.61 10.33
N ALA A 387 -17.04 3.39 10.78
CA ALA A 387 -16.23 3.05 11.96
C ALA A 387 -17.09 2.87 13.23
N PHE A 388 -18.00 3.80 13.52
CA PHE A 388 -18.92 3.69 14.66
C PHE A 388 -19.85 2.48 14.54
N MET A 389 -20.41 2.25 13.35
CA MET A 389 -21.27 1.10 13.11
C MET A 389 -20.51 -0.22 13.25
N THR A 390 -19.26 -0.31 12.80
CA THR A 390 -18.43 -1.51 12.97
C THR A 390 -18.21 -1.83 14.45
N VAL A 391 -17.88 -0.84 15.28
CA VAL A 391 -17.71 -1.04 16.73
C VAL A 391 -19.04 -1.44 17.38
N LEU A 392 -20.13 -0.78 17.02
CA LEU A 392 -21.46 -1.10 17.54
C LEU A 392 -21.87 -2.53 17.19
N LEU A 393 -21.68 -2.95 15.93
CA LEU A 393 -21.98 -4.31 15.48
C LEU A 393 -21.08 -5.34 16.15
N TYR A 394 -19.80 -5.04 16.35
CA TYR A 394 -18.88 -5.94 17.07
C TYR A 394 -19.37 -6.17 18.51
N ILE A 395 -19.73 -5.12 19.24
CA ILE A 395 -20.19 -5.23 20.62
C ILE A 395 -21.58 -5.88 20.71
N ALA A 396 -22.51 -5.49 19.84
CA ALA A 396 -23.91 -5.93 19.92
C ALA A 396 -24.15 -7.35 19.37
N LEU A 397 -23.41 -7.74 18.32
CA LEU A 397 -23.62 -9.00 17.60
C LEU A 397 -22.38 -9.90 17.63
N GLY A 398 -21.18 -9.32 17.46
CA GLY A 398 -19.93 -10.08 17.36
C GLY A 398 -19.54 -10.78 18.67
N VAL A 399 -19.65 -10.11 19.82
CA VAL A 399 -19.33 -10.68 21.14
C VAL A 399 -20.29 -11.81 21.54
N GLU A 400 -21.55 -11.71 21.13
CA GLU A 400 -22.61 -12.67 21.43
C GLU A 400 -22.74 -13.79 20.37
N ASP A 401 -21.84 -13.80 19.37
CA ASP A 401 -21.85 -14.71 18.21
C ASP A 401 -23.21 -14.77 17.47
N LYS A 402 -23.91 -13.63 17.38
CA LYS A 402 -25.22 -13.53 16.73
C LYS A 402 -25.06 -13.08 15.27
N GLY A 403 -25.13 -14.03 14.35
CA GLY A 403 -25.14 -13.76 12.90
C GLY A 403 -26.50 -13.29 12.38
N LEU A 404 -26.51 -12.27 11.52
CA LEU A 404 -27.69 -11.86 10.75
C LEU A 404 -27.69 -12.57 9.39
N ASN A 405 -28.69 -13.44 9.16
CA ASN A 405 -28.85 -14.12 7.89
C ASN A 405 -29.65 -13.24 6.90
N TRP A 406 -28.99 -12.74 5.86
CA TRP A 406 -29.61 -12.02 4.73
C TRP A 406 -28.82 -12.27 3.44
N TRP A 407 -29.31 -11.76 2.30
CA TRP A 407 -28.71 -12.06 0.98
C TRP A 407 -27.20 -11.75 0.88
N GLY A 408 -26.73 -10.69 1.55
CA GLY A 408 -25.30 -10.31 1.59
C GLY A 408 -24.48 -10.89 2.75
N ALA A 409 -25.06 -11.64 3.67
CA ALA A 409 -24.34 -12.28 4.78
C ALA A 409 -24.78 -13.73 5.05
N SER A 410 -25.32 -14.40 4.03
CA SER A 410 -25.74 -15.80 4.13
C SER A 410 -24.52 -16.72 4.32
N PRO A 411 -24.50 -17.64 5.30
CA PRO A 411 -23.31 -18.38 5.76
C PRO A 411 -22.51 -19.15 4.69
N HIS A 412 -23.12 -19.40 3.53
CA HIS A 412 -22.56 -20.17 2.43
C HIS A 412 -22.12 -19.32 1.24
N VAL A 413 -22.25 -18.00 1.34
CA VAL A 413 -22.10 -17.10 0.22
C VAL A 413 -20.91 -16.19 0.46
N VAL A 414 -19.90 -16.28 -0.40
CA VAL A 414 -18.80 -15.31 -0.39
C VAL A 414 -19.39 -13.91 -0.56
N PRO A 415 -19.01 -12.91 0.26
CA PRO A 415 -19.56 -11.55 0.18
C PRO A 415 -19.49 -10.91 -1.22
N GLU A 416 -18.57 -11.40 -2.05
CA GLU A 416 -18.35 -10.97 -3.44
C GLU A 416 -19.30 -11.61 -4.47
N HIS A 417 -20.08 -12.63 -4.07
CA HIS A 417 -21.00 -13.40 -4.94
C HIS A 417 -20.36 -13.93 -6.23
N CYS A 418 -19.04 -14.21 -6.19
CA CYS A 418 -18.23 -14.61 -7.34
C CYS A 418 -17.40 -15.87 -7.02
N ASP A 419 -18.06 -16.95 -6.60
CA ASP A 419 -17.40 -18.18 -6.11
C ASP A 419 -16.48 -18.84 -7.16
N LEU A 420 -16.80 -18.67 -8.45
CA LEU A 420 -15.99 -19.22 -9.54
C LEU A 420 -14.74 -18.38 -9.86
N ALA A 421 -14.65 -17.13 -9.40
CA ALA A 421 -13.48 -16.28 -9.65
C ALA A 421 -12.22 -16.77 -8.92
N THR A 422 -12.42 -17.52 -7.82
CA THR A 422 -11.36 -18.18 -7.06
C THR A 422 -10.96 -19.54 -7.64
N CYS A 423 -11.59 -20.00 -8.73
CA CYS A 423 -11.31 -21.29 -9.34
C CYS A 423 -10.33 -21.19 -10.52
N PRO A 424 -9.43 -22.17 -10.70
CA PRO A 424 -8.62 -22.29 -11.91
C PRO A 424 -9.51 -22.71 -13.09
N THR A 425 -9.07 -22.38 -14.32
CA THR A 425 -9.81 -22.68 -15.56
C THR A 425 -9.08 -23.64 -16.49
N SER A 426 -7.87 -24.08 -16.12
CA SER A 426 -7.10 -25.05 -16.90
C SER A 426 -7.67 -26.46 -16.74
N LYS A 427 -7.72 -27.21 -17.84
CA LYS A 427 -8.12 -28.62 -17.84
C LYS A 427 -7.16 -29.46 -17.01
N GLY A 428 -7.72 -30.43 -16.28
CA GLY A 428 -6.95 -31.38 -15.47
C GLY A 428 -6.42 -30.86 -14.13
N ILE A 429 -6.76 -29.63 -13.73
CA ILE A 429 -6.46 -29.11 -12.39
C ILE A 429 -7.70 -29.27 -11.52
N SER A 430 -7.57 -30.04 -10.45
CA SER A 430 -8.63 -30.22 -9.46
C SER A 430 -8.26 -29.42 -8.21
N VAL A 431 -9.16 -28.52 -7.82
CA VAL A 431 -9.12 -27.78 -6.55
C VAL A 431 -10.45 -28.01 -5.87
N ASP A 432 -10.42 -28.30 -4.57
CA ASP A 432 -11.63 -28.57 -3.78
C ASP A 432 -12.62 -27.40 -3.89
N GLY A 433 -13.88 -27.72 -4.22
CA GLY A 433 -14.96 -26.73 -4.39
C GLY A 433 -15.04 -26.08 -5.77
N CYS A 434 -14.16 -26.42 -6.72
CA CYS A 434 -14.15 -25.88 -8.07
C CYS A 434 -14.59 -26.91 -9.13
N PRO A 435 -15.25 -26.47 -10.23
CA PRO A 435 -15.59 -27.35 -11.33
C PRO A 435 -14.32 -27.82 -12.07
N ILE A 436 -14.28 -29.11 -12.41
CA ILE A 436 -13.19 -29.71 -13.18
C ILE A 436 -13.56 -29.64 -14.67
N PHE A 437 -12.65 -29.11 -15.50
CA PHE A 437 -12.84 -28.91 -16.95
C PHE A 437 -12.05 -29.90 -17.83
#